data_AF-W4GDT2-F1
#
_entry.id   AF-W4GDT2-F1
#
_cell.length_a   1.000
_cell.length_b   1.000
_cell.length_c   1.000
_cell.angle_alpha   90.00
_cell.angle_beta   90.00
_cell.angle_gamma   90.00
#
_symmetry.space_group_name_H-M   'P 1'
#
loop_
_entity.id
_entity.type
_entity.pdbx_description
1 polymer ?
#
loop_
_entity_poly.entity_id
_entity_poly.type
_entity_poly.pdbx_seq_one_letter_code
_entity_poly.pdbx_strand_id
1 'polypeptide(L)'
;MCLCPVPASPRHNLGRFDRSQYARCSNSMRVAIWLPRRLAKRVGEPQSCIPQFSPMKVPSSLAIAAAFSASSVAALDARFFGINYDLRTNQWGGCKNFHTIAEDFNILKRLTDYVRIYGIEFDCTKNILKAARNSGLKVWLGLWSEVGTTVVRDGRNHEVIDSFPSQFDALKKLVDQTKWINNDEILGIQVSSEALYRYYVQGPGKSAGSSDRYGIDTLAQLHEAGWSTAGEDPVVNEASPRAQGVFTQDFLTLVPRQNLNTFYFAAFDLPFNPTEIERNFGIHDVNRTLKPGVEAVHVGAPLQAVRLWAGDNVIKAHRYWNANDSVNENFGGVYAAKPSVGPSGLLDDEIWLWDKDSSILYSKSSNQCLESTGEDNDTQNLHTSPCSKDNRDQQWSVANGNIASQNDAKFCIDVNRPTTPDGNLVVTVSPCNKQPTQSISIVPATDEPLEIGIKTNGDGLTVFPGGVKLQSTSHPHRQSHQWFYDPVIQSIKSKSSSQCLDAPKGVNDGPVVLANCDPNNVNQKWVLNDFTGQIHHATHFGFSLGAPDDVDGLVRLLWSDKNNVNQHWNIKPVKANA
;
A
#
# COMPACT_ATOMS: atom_id res chain seq x y z
N MET A 1 -23.51 4.91 4.27
CA MET A 1 -22.71 5.94 3.59
C MET A 1 -23.31 6.22 2.22
N CYS A 2 -22.95 7.33 1.58
CA CYS A 2 -23.26 7.57 0.16
C CYS A 2 -21.94 7.56 -0.62
N LEU A 3 -21.91 6.69 -1.64
CA LEU A 3 -20.77 6.38 -2.50
C LEU A 3 -20.18 7.64 -3.18
N CYS A 4 -18.85 7.64 -3.34
CA CYS A 4 -18.10 8.67 -4.05
C CYS A 4 -18.53 8.81 -5.52
N PRO A 5 -18.95 9.99 -5.99
CA PRO A 5 -18.90 10.33 -7.40
C PRO A 5 -17.54 10.99 -7.71
N VAL A 6 -16.87 10.49 -8.75
CA VAL A 6 -15.68 11.13 -9.35
C VAL A 6 -16.05 12.56 -9.80
N PRO A 7 -15.26 13.60 -9.51
CA PRO A 7 -15.54 14.94 -10.01
C PRO A 7 -15.36 14.95 -11.54
N ALA A 8 -16.40 15.40 -12.25
CA ALA A 8 -16.31 15.71 -13.67
C ALA A 8 -15.27 16.81 -13.91
N SER A 9 -14.29 16.55 -14.80
CA SER A 9 -13.33 17.55 -15.26
C SER A 9 -14.04 18.77 -15.87
N PRO A 10 -13.57 20.00 -15.62
CA PRO A 10 -14.17 21.19 -16.19
C PRO A 10 -13.89 21.25 -17.70
N ARG A 11 -14.96 21.35 -18.51
CA ARG A 11 -14.85 21.69 -19.93
C ARG A 11 -14.34 23.13 -20.04
N HIS A 12 -13.11 23.31 -20.48
CA HIS A 12 -12.67 24.55 -21.08
C HIS A 12 -12.81 24.49 -22.60
N ASN A 13 -13.39 25.55 -23.15
CA ASN A 13 -13.61 25.78 -24.57
C ASN A 13 -12.31 25.61 -25.38
N LEU A 14 -12.30 24.65 -26.30
CA LEU A 14 -11.41 24.67 -27.46
C LEU A 14 -12.24 24.98 -28.70
N GLY A 15 -11.75 25.97 -29.43
CA GLY A 15 -12.32 26.47 -30.67
C GLY A 15 -12.33 25.44 -31.79
N ARG A 16 -13.09 25.78 -32.84
CA ARG A 16 -13.32 25.04 -34.09
C ARG A 16 -12.06 24.45 -34.73
N PHE A 17 -12.31 23.32 -35.40
CA PHE A 17 -11.66 22.66 -36.57
C PHE A 17 -11.41 21.17 -36.21
N ASP A 18 -11.69 20.15 -37.01
CA ASP A 18 -12.36 19.94 -38.29
C ASP A 18 -12.86 18.47 -38.30
N ARG A 19 -13.93 18.16 -39.03
CA ARG A 19 -14.53 16.81 -39.10
C ARG A 19 -13.77 15.95 -40.11
N SER A 20 -13.03 14.94 -39.68
CA SER A 20 -12.92 13.70 -40.44
C SER A 20 -12.47 12.52 -39.57
N GLN A 21 -12.99 11.33 -39.92
CA GLN A 21 -12.67 9.99 -39.41
C GLN A 21 -13.45 9.48 -38.18
N TYR A 22 -14.65 8.99 -38.47
CA TYR A 22 -15.35 7.95 -37.69
C TYR A 22 -14.90 6.56 -38.17
N ALA A 23 -14.40 5.71 -37.27
CA ALA A 23 -14.38 4.26 -37.46
C ALA A 23 -15.25 3.60 -36.37
N ARG A 24 -16.23 2.81 -36.83
CA ARG A 24 -17.28 2.16 -36.05
C ARG A 24 -16.75 0.87 -35.41
N CYS A 25 -17.03 0.65 -34.11
CA CYS A 25 -17.03 -0.70 -33.53
C CYS A 25 -18.48 -1.20 -33.41
N SER A 26 -18.75 -2.33 -34.07
CA SER A 26 -20.05 -2.99 -34.18
C SER A 26 -20.28 -3.95 -33.02
N ASN A 27 -21.36 -3.71 -32.27
CA ASN A 27 -22.01 -4.71 -31.41
C ASN A 27 -22.87 -5.65 -32.26
N SER A 28 -22.72 -6.98 -32.10
CA SER A 28 -23.81 -7.98 -32.17
C SER A 28 -23.29 -9.40 -32.03
N MET A 29 -23.76 -10.15 -31.02
CA MET A 29 -24.54 -11.36 -31.29
C MET A 29 -25.32 -11.83 -30.06
N ARG A 30 -26.61 -12.10 -30.31
CA ARG A 30 -27.62 -12.64 -29.38
C ARG A 30 -27.62 -14.17 -29.42
N VAL A 31 -28.07 -14.75 -28.31
CA VAL A 31 -28.50 -16.14 -28.10
C VAL A 31 -29.69 -16.53 -29.01
N ALA A 32 -29.68 -17.76 -29.54
CA ALA A 32 -30.89 -18.57 -29.79
C ALA A 32 -30.57 -20.07 -29.92
N ILE A 33 -31.46 -20.88 -29.36
CA ILE A 33 -31.46 -22.34 -29.15
C ILE A 33 -31.97 -23.10 -30.39
N TRP A 34 -31.42 -24.29 -30.69
CA TRP A 34 -32.18 -25.41 -31.27
C TRP A 34 -31.53 -26.78 -31.00
N LEU A 35 -32.34 -27.76 -30.57
CA LEU A 35 -32.04 -29.20 -30.40
C LEU A 35 -32.31 -29.96 -31.71
N PRO A 36 -31.70 -31.15 -31.95
CA PRO A 36 -32.48 -32.38 -31.75
C PRO A 36 -31.72 -33.66 -31.28
N ARG A 37 -32.43 -34.43 -30.44
CA ARG A 37 -32.56 -35.90 -30.25
C ARG A 37 -31.42 -36.91 -30.54
N ARG A 38 -31.05 -37.61 -29.44
CA ARG A 38 -30.91 -39.08 -29.18
C ARG A 38 -30.36 -40.03 -30.25
N LEU A 39 -29.35 -40.83 -29.86
CA LEU A 39 -29.38 -42.31 -29.89
C LEU A 39 -28.29 -42.91 -28.98
N ALA A 40 -28.65 -43.96 -28.25
CA ALA A 40 -27.82 -44.71 -27.30
C ALA A 40 -27.07 -45.86 -27.98
N LYS A 41 -25.90 -46.25 -27.46
CA LYS A 41 -25.44 -47.65 -27.42
C LYS A 41 -24.32 -47.86 -26.41
N ARG A 42 -24.44 -48.96 -25.65
CA ARG A 42 -23.52 -49.52 -24.66
C ARG A 42 -22.39 -50.32 -25.32
N VAL A 43 -21.41 -50.67 -24.45
CA VAL A 43 -20.60 -51.91 -24.39
C VAL A 43 -19.11 -51.73 -24.74
N GLY A 44 -18.24 -52.06 -23.77
CA GLY A 44 -16.95 -52.69 -24.04
C GLY A 44 -15.75 -52.23 -23.20
N GLU A 45 -15.64 -52.70 -21.95
CA GLU A 45 -14.32 -53.00 -21.35
C GLU A 45 -13.89 -54.41 -21.79
N PRO A 46 -12.58 -54.72 -21.74
CA PRO A 46 -12.17 -55.71 -20.74
C PRO A 46 -10.79 -55.47 -20.07
N GLN A 47 -10.77 -55.78 -18.76
CA GLN A 47 -9.78 -56.54 -17.97
C GLN A 47 -8.34 -56.02 -17.81
N SER A 48 -7.59 -56.28 -16.73
CA SER A 48 -7.79 -56.57 -15.29
C SER A 48 -6.38 -56.90 -14.77
N CYS A 49 -5.98 -56.45 -13.58
CA CYS A 49 -5.10 -57.22 -12.68
C CYS A 49 -5.36 -56.78 -11.23
N ILE A 50 -5.77 -57.75 -10.40
CA ILE A 50 -5.97 -57.68 -8.95
C ILE A 50 -4.90 -58.58 -8.30
N PRO A 51 -4.50 -58.33 -7.05
CA PRO A 51 -4.57 -59.42 -6.06
C PRO A 51 -5.38 -59.05 -4.82
N GLN A 52 -6.07 -60.09 -4.33
CA GLN A 52 -7.09 -60.13 -3.29
C GLN A 52 -6.53 -59.98 -1.87
N PHE A 53 -7.36 -59.47 -0.95
CA PHE A 53 -7.41 -59.90 0.44
C PHE A 53 -8.87 -60.04 0.93
N SER A 54 -9.12 -61.09 1.69
CA SER A 54 -10.43 -61.65 2.12
C SER A 54 -11.15 -60.84 3.22
N PRO A 55 -12.44 -61.13 3.51
CA PRO A 55 -13.35 -60.20 4.20
C PRO A 55 -13.43 -60.43 5.72
N MET A 56 -13.69 -59.37 6.48
CA MET A 56 -14.16 -59.47 7.86
C MET A 56 -15.34 -58.55 8.13
N LYS A 57 -16.26 -59.09 8.95
CA LYS A 57 -17.65 -58.69 9.14
C LYS A 57 -17.81 -57.35 9.85
N VAL A 58 -18.83 -56.61 9.41
CA VAL A 58 -19.35 -55.37 10.02
C VAL A 58 -20.17 -55.70 11.27
N PRO A 59 -20.07 -54.90 12.34
CA PRO A 59 -21.23 -54.55 13.14
C PRO A 59 -21.52 -53.05 13.02
N SER A 60 -22.81 -52.75 12.88
CA SER A 60 -23.37 -51.42 12.81
C SER A 60 -23.06 -50.60 14.07
N SER A 61 -22.70 -49.35 13.86
CA SER A 61 -22.83 -48.28 14.86
C SER A 61 -22.96 -46.97 14.09
N LEU A 62 -24.18 -46.43 14.03
CA LEU A 62 -24.41 -45.04 13.60
C LEU A 62 -23.74 -44.12 14.62
N ALA A 63 -22.55 -43.64 14.27
CA ALA A 63 -22.02 -42.41 14.82
C ALA A 63 -22.26 -41.34 13.76
N ILE A 64 -23.27 -40.49 13.96
CA ILE A 64 -23.37 -39.22 13.24
C ILE A 64 -22.22 -38.37 13.77
N ALA A 65 -21.05 -38.49 13.16
CA ALA A 65 -20.00 -37.53 13.30
C ALA A 65 -20.49 -36.26 12.60
N ALA A 66 -21.04 -35.33 13.39
CA ALA A 66 -21.09 -33.94 12.97
C ALA A 66 -19.63 -33.51 12.77
N ALA A 67 -19.15 -33.60 11.54
CA ALA A 67 -17.94 -32.94 11.13
C ALA A 67 -18.22 -31.44 11.22
N PHE A 68 -17.95 -30.86 12.39
CA PHE A 68 -17.51 -29.48 12.41
C PHE A 68 -16.21 -29.46 11.61
N SER A 69 -16.34 -29.19 10.31
CA SER A 69 -15.24 -28.62 9.55
C SER A 69 -14.92 -27.30 10.24
N ALA A 70 -14.04 -27.36 11.23
CA ALA A 70 -13.20 -26.22 11.53
C ALA A 70 -12.43 -25.98 10.24
N SER A 71 -12.98 -25.13 9.37
CA SER A 71 -12.24 -24.54 8.27
C SER A 71 -11.07 -23.84 8.93
N SER A 72 -9.93 -24.54 8.96
CA SER A 72 -8.65 -23.92 9.21
C SER A 72 -8.42 -23.00 8.00
N VAL A 73 -9.00 -21.81 8.06
CA VAL A 73 -8.73 -20.73 7.12
C VAL A 73 -7.23 -20.49 7.27
N ALA A 74 -6.45 -20.90 6.26
CA ALA A 74 -5.06 -20.51 6.18
C ALA A 74 -5.03 -18.97 6.25
N ALA A 75 -4.18 -18.41 7.11
CA ALA A 75 -4.04 -16.96 7.14
C ALA A 75 -3.66 -16.47 5.73
N LEU A 76 -4.22 -15.33 5.31
CA LEU A 76 -3.83 -14.68 4.06
C LEU A 76 -2.30 -14.52 4.04
N ASP A 77 -1.70 -14.70 2.86
CA ASP A 77 -0.25 -14.53 2.67
C ASP A 77 0.21 -13.06 2.77
N ALA A 78 -0.74 -12.13 2.72
CA ALA A 78 -0.57 -10.73 3.07
C ALA A 78 -1.58 -10.31 4.15
N ARG A 79 -1.12 -9.53 5.13
CA ARG A 79 -1.96 -8.98 6.21
C ARG A 79 -2.40 -7.57 5.87
N PHE A 80 -3.61 -7.20 6.30
CA PHE A 80 -4.07 -5.82 6.23
C PHE A 80 -3.31 -4.98 7.25
N PHE A 81 -2.91 -3.76 6.87
CA PHE A 81 -2.38 -2.79 7.83
C PHE A 81 -3.37 -2.59 8.97
N GLY A 82 -4.59 -2.15 8.66
CA GLY A 82 -5.68 -2.05 9.62
C GLY A 82 -7.04 -2.35 8.99
N ILE A 83 -8.06 -2.56 9.82
CA ILE A 83 -9.43 -2.82 9.36
C ILE A 83 -10.40 -1.93 10.15
N ASN A 84 -11.38 -1.36 9.44
CA ASN A 84 -12.48 -0.63 10.05
C ASN A 84 -13.44 -1.57 10.78
N TYR A 85 -13.69 -1.26 12.05
CA TYR A 85 -14.54 -2.04 12.94
C TYR A 85 -15.72 -1.20 13.43
N ASP A 86 -16.93 -1.68 13.14
CA ASP A 86 -18.16 -1.06 13.62
C ASP A 86 -18.57 -1.65 14.98
N LEU A 87 -18.78 -0.77 15.95
CA LEU A 87 -19.17 -1.08 17.32
C LEU A 87 -20.69 -1.24 17.50
N ARG A 88 -21.47 -0.80 16.51
CA ARG A 88 -22.93 -0.72 16.59
C ARG A 88 -23.58 -2.09 16.50
N THR A 89 -24.76 -2.17 17.11
CA THR A 89 -25.64 -3.35 17.06
C THR A 89 -26.81 -3.16 16.09
N ASN A 90 -27.11 -1.91 15.72
CA ASN A 90 -28.18 -1.55 14.79
C ASN A 90 -27.89 -0.19 14.13
N GLN A 91 -28.75 0.21 13.18
CA GLN A 91 -28.58 1.45 12.41
C GLN A 91 -28.63 2.74 13.25
N TRP A 92 -29.23 2.70 14.44
CA TRP A 92 -29.35 3.83 15.35
C TRP A 92 -28.21 3.90 16.38
N GLY A 93 -27.28 2.96 16.33
CA GLY A 93 -26.16 2.87 17.26
C GLY A 93 -26.21 1.63 18.14
N GLY A 94 -25.96 1.84 19.43
CA GLY A 94 -25.72 0.78 20.41
C GLY A 94 -24.25 0.35 20.44
N CYS A 95 -23.93 -0.54 21.37
CA CYS A 95 -22.58 -1.05 21.57
C CYS A 95 -22.62 -2.57 21.73
N LYS A 96 -21.79 -3.27 20.96
CA LYS A 96 -21.51 -4.69 21.18
C LYS A 96 -20.95 -4.90 22.59
N ASN A 97 -21.35 -5.99 23.25
CA ASN A 97 -20.79 -6.32 24.56
C ASN A 97 -19.33 -6.80 24.44
N PHE A 98 -18.61 -6.84 25.57
CA PHE A 98 -17.21 -7.25 25.62
C PHE A 98 -16.94 -8.64 25.01
N HIS A 99 -17.80 -9.64 25.25
CA HIS A 99 -17.59 -10.99 24.75
C HIS A 99 -17.65 -11.03 23.22
N THR A 100 -18.65 -10.36 22.64
CA THR A 100 -18.79 -10.23 21.19
C THR A 100 -17.59 -9.52 20.57
N ILE A 101 -17.11 -8.42 21.19
CA ILE A 101 -15.92 -7.71 20.70
C ILE A 101 -14.68 -8.59 20.79
N ALA A 102 -14.49 -9.32 21.89
CA ALA A 102 -13.34 -10.20 22.08
C ALA A 102 -13.32 -11.35 21.06
N GLU A 103 -14.47 -11.93 20.74
CA GLU A 103 -14.61 -12.92 19.67
C GLU A 103 -14.25 -12.32 18.31
N ASP A 104 -14.81 -11.16 17.98
CA ASP A 104 -14.50 -10.43 16.74
C ASP A 104 -12.99 -10.16 16.63
N PHE A 105 -12.34 -9.73 17.72
CA PHE A 105 -10.91 -9.40 17.73
C PHE A 105 -9.98 -10.62 17.64
N ASN A 106 -10.38 -11.75 18.22
CA ASN A 106 -9.66 -13.02 18.04
C ASN A 106 -9.67 -13.49 16.57
N ILE A 107 -10.73 -13.15 15.82
CA ILE A 107 -10.78 -13.39 14.38
C ILE A 107 -9.89 -12.40 13.63
N LEU A 108 -10.04 -11.10 13.91
CA LEU A 108 -9.31 -10.04 13.20
C LEU A 108 -7.79 -10.09 13.43
N LYS A 109 -7.31 -10.51 14.61
CA LYS A 109 -5.88 -10.62 14.93
C LYS A 109 -5.11 -11.51 13.96
N ARG A 110 -5.78 -12.49 13.33
CA ARG A 110 -5.17 -13.33 12.29
C ARG A 110 -4.87 -12.58 11.00
N LEU A 111 -5.58 -11.47 10.74
CA LEU A 111 -5.54 -10.74 9.47
C LEU A 111 -4.89 -9.36 9.58
N THR A 112 -4.88 -8.77 10.78
CA THR A 112 -4.33 -7.44 11.02
C THR A 112 -3.84 -7.29 12.46
N ASP A 113 -3.00 -6.29 12.71
CA ASP A 113 -2.63 -5.87 14.06
C ASP A 113 -3.42 -4.65 14.54
N TYR A 114 -4.19 -3.99 13.65
CA TYR A 114 -4.79 -2.70 13.91
C TYR A 114 -6.28 -2.66 13.56
N VAL A 115 -7.08 -2.05 14.44
CA VAL A 115 -8.50 -1.78 14.19
C VAL A 115 -8.77 -0.30 14.30
N ARG A 116 -9.63 0.22 13.42
CA ARG A 116 -10.13 1.60 13.49
C ARG A 116 -11.59 1.61 13.91
N ILE A 117 -11.94 2.49 14.85
CA ILE A 117 -13.32 2.78 15.22
C ILE A 117 -13.68 4.21 14.81
N TYR A 118 -14.97 4.46 14.58
CA TYR A 118 -15.47 5.73 14.01
C TYR A 118 -15.78 6.82 15.04
N GLY A 119 -16.19 6.39 16.22
CA GLY A 119 -16.63 7.24 17.32
C GLY A 119 -16.29 6.58 18.64
N ILE A 120 -16.36 7.37 19.70
CA ILE A 120 -16.11 6.95 21.07
C ILE A 120 -17.30 7.22 21.97
N GLU A 121 -17.54 6.26 22.85
CA GLU A 121 -18.47 6.35 23.97
C GLU A 121 -17.74 5.65 25.13
N PHE A 122 -17.78 6.22 26.33
CA PHE A 122 -16.86 5.82 27.40
C PHE A 122 -16.92 4.31 27.70
N ASP A 123 -18.10 3.75 27.96
CA ASP A 123 -18.22 2.34 28.35
C ASP A 123 -17.96 1.41 27.16
N CYS A 124 -18.46 1.77 25.98
CA CYS A 124 -18.24 1.00 24.77
C CYS A 124 -16.77 0.94 24.37
N THR A 125 -16.12 2.10 24.28
CA THR A 125 -14.70 2.21 23.92
C THR A 125 -13.82 1.56 24.97
N LYS A 126 -14.19 1.60 26.26
CA LYS A 126 -13.46 0.85 27.29
C LYS A 126 -13.48 -0.66 27.04
N ASN A 127 -14.61 -1.23 26.59
CA ASN A 127 -14.68 -2.64 26.21
C ASN A 127 -13.82 -2.95 24.98
N ILE A 128 -13.81 -2.06 23.98
CA ILE A 128 -12.95 -2.15 22.80
C ILE A 128 -11.47 -2.18 23.21
N LEU A 129 -11.02 -1.21 24.00
CA LEU A 129 -9.62 -1.13 24.43
C LEU A 129 -9.19 -2.34 25.27
N LYS A 130 -10.08 -2.82 26.16
CA LYS A 130 -9.83 -4.03 26.94
C LYS A 130 -9.69 -5.27 26.04
N ALA A 131 -10.57 -5.43 25.06
CA ALA A 131 -10.51 -6.54 24.13
C ALA A 131 -9.27 -6.46 23.24
N ALA A 132 -8.94 -5.26 22.74
CA ALA A 132 -7.76 -5.02 21.90
C ALA A 132 -6.47 -5.44 22.62
N ARG A 133 -6.28 -4.98 23.86
CA ARG A 133 -5.15 -5.39 24.71
C ARG A 133 -5.08 -6.91 24.89
N ASN A 134 -6.20 -7.55 25.19
CA ASN A 134 -6.25 -8.99 25.42
C ASN A 134 -5.86 -9.80 24.16
N SER A 135 -6.18 -9.30 22.98
CA SER A 135 -5.83 -9.92 21.70
C SER A 135 -4.51 -9.40 21.11
N GLY A 136 -3.86 -8.42 21.74
CA GLY A 136 -2.64 -7.76 21.25
C GLY A 136 -2.86 -6.91 19.99
N LEU A 137 -4.07 -6.41 19.77
CA LEU A 137 -4.39 -5.43 18.71
C LEU A 137 -4.17 -4.01 19.24
N LYS A 138 -3.79 -3.09 18.36
CA LYS A 138 -3.82 -1.64 18.66
C LYS A 138 -5.04 -0.97 18.02
N VAL A 139 -5.48 0.15 18.59
CA VAL A 139 -6.70 0.84 18.16
C VAL A 139 -6.39 2.23 17.59
N TRP A 140 -7.01 2.54 16.46
CA TRP A 140 -7.15 3.89 15.94
C TRP A 140 -8.50 4.47 16.37
N LEU A 141 -8.49 5.55 17.15
CA LEU A 141 -9.71 6.13 17.72
C LEU A 141 -10.27 7.23 16.82
N GLY A 142 -11.50 7.04 16.32
CA GLY A 142 -12.28 8.10 15.70
C GLY A 142 -13.10 8.87 16.73
N LEU A 143 -13.09 10.20 16.66
CA LEU A 143 -14.04 11.06 17.36
C LEU A 143 -15.07 11.52 16.34
N TRP A 144 -16.30 11.03 16.45
CA TRP A 144 -17.35 11.46 15.53
C TRP A 144 -17.64 12.95 15.73
N SER A 145 -17.72 13.71 14.65
CA SER A 145 -18.02 15.14 14.71
C SER A 145 -18.68 15.56 13.41
N GLU A 146 -19.46 16.62 13.48
CA GLU A 146 -20.16 17.25 12.36
C GLU A 146 -19.90 18.76 12.35
N VAL A 147 -20.08 19.40 11.20
CA VAL A 147 -20.18 20.87 11.17
C VAL A 147 -21.60 21.25 11.59
N GLY A 148 -21.72 21.94 12.73
CA GLY A 148 -23.02 22.40 13.24
C GLY A 148 -23.76 23.25 12.22
N THR A 149 -24.92 22.80 11.78
CA THR A 149 -25.70 23.47 10.72
C THR A 149 -27.17 23.08 10.77
N THR A 150 -28.03 23.85 10.09
CA THR A 150 -29.41 23.45 9.82
C THR A 150 -29.54 22.97 8.37
N VAL A 151 -30.10 21.79 8.16
CA VAL A 151 -30.42 21.25 6.84
C VAL A 151 -31.92 21.14 6.66
N VAL A 152 -32.42 21.45 5.46
CA VAL A 152 -33.83 21.22 5.13
C VAL A 152 -33.96 19.83 4.51
N ARG A 153 -34.73 18.95 5.14
CA ARG A 153 -35.09 17.63 4.61
C ARG A 153 -36.61 17.49 4.63
N ASP A 154 -37.19 17.04 3.53
CA ASP A 154 -38.64 16.87 3.36
C ASP A 154 -39.47 18.12 3.74
N GLY A 155 -38.93 19.30 3.43
CA GLY A 155 -39.56 20.59 3.74
C GLY A 155 -39.50 21.00 5.22
N ARG A 156 -38.75 20.30 6.07
CA ARG A 156 -38.57 20.62 7.50
C ARG A 156 -37.12 20.93 7.82
N ASN A 157 -36.91 21.80 8.80
CA ASN A 157 -35.58 22.12 9.33
C ASN A 157 -35.14 21.00 10.28
N HIS A 158 -33.94 20.47 10.02
CA HIS A 158 -33.26 19.50 10.86
C HIS A 158 -31.93 20.10 11.29
N GLU A 159 -31.71 20.21 12.60
CA GLU A 159 -30.44 20.65 13.16
C GLU A 159 -29.45 19.48 13.18
N VAL A 160 -28.28 19.70 12.58
CA VAL A 160 -27.13 18.80 12.65
C VAL A 160 -26.33 19.22 13.87
N ILE A 161 -26.40 18.40 14.92
CA ILE A 161 -25.70 18.66 16.18
C ILE A 161 -24.31 18.04 16.10
N ASP A 162 -23.29 18.86 16.37
CA ASP A 162 -21.91 18.36 16.47
C ASP A 162 -21.74 17.53 17.74
N SER A 163 -21.35 16.26 17.57
CA SER A 163 -21.06 15.36 18.68
C SER A 163 -19.66 15.52 19.25
N PHE A 164 -18.79 16.35 18.67
CA PHE A 164 -17.42 16.52 19.17
C PHE A 164 -17.33 16.78 20.68
N PRO A 165 -18.17 17.65 21.30
CA PRO A 165 -18.06 17.90 22.74
C PRO A 165 -18.27 16.65 23.59
N SER A 166 -19.26 15.80 23.26
CA SER A 166 -19.54 14.58 24.02
C SER A 166 -18.47 13.50 23.77
N GLN A 167 -17.98 13.41 22.53
CA GLN A 167 -16.92 12.49 22.14
C GLN A 167 -15.62 12.87 22.84
N PHE A 168 -15.23 14.14 22.80
CA PHE A 168 -14.05 14.64 23.48
C PHE A 168 -14.15 14.48 25.01
N ASP A 169 -15.34 14.62 25.59
CA ASP A 169 -15.55 14.32 27.01
C ASP A 169 -15.33 12.85 27.36
N ALA A 170 -15.81 11.93 26.51
CA ALA A 170 -15.53 10.51 26.64
C ALA A 170 -14.02 10.22 26.54
N LEU A 171 -13.31 10.88 25.62
CA LEU A 171 -11.85 10.75 25.49
C LEU A 171 -11.13 11.17 26.78
N LYS A 172 -11.46 12.35 27.33
CA LYS A 172 -10.87 12.80 28.61
C LYS A 172 -11.10 11.78 29.72
N LYS A 173 -12.33 11.29 29.86
CA LYS A 173 -12.66 10.24 30.84
C LYS A 173 -11.83 8.97 30.63
N LEU A 174 -11.65 8.52 29.39
CA LEU A 174 -10.80 7.36 29.08
C LEU A 174 -9.35 7.62 29.49
N VAL A 175 -8.78 8.77 29.13
CA VAL A 175 -7.42 9.18 29.51
C VAL A 175 -7.26 9.20 31.04
N ASP A 176 -8.19 9.85 31.74
CA ASP A 176 -8.09 10.08 33.18
C ASP A 176 -8.31 8.81 33.99
N GLN A 177 -9.30 8.00 33.61
CA GLN A 177 -9.77 6.87 34.43
C GLN A 177 -9.12 5.54 34.07
N THR A 178 -8.64 5.36 32.83
CA THR A 178 -8.07 4.05 32.41
C THR A 178 -6.55 4.05 32.36
N LYS A 179 -5.92 5.20 32.02
CA LYS A 179 -4.49 5.29 31.67
C LYS A 179 -4.08 4.41 30.47
N TRP A 180 -5.04 3.93 29.68
CA TRP A 180 -4.79 3.08 28.51
C TRP A 180 -4.58 3.88 27.22
N ILE A 181 -4.81 5.19 27.24
CA ILE A 181 -4.53 6.06 26.09
C ILE A 181 -3.05 6.42 26.12
N ASN A 182 -2.23 5.65 25.39
CA ASN A 182 -0.79 5.79 25.26
C ASN A 182 -0.30 5.22 23.92
N ASN A 183 0.98 5.39 23.59
CA ASN A 183 1.56 4.99 22.29
C ASN A 183 1.72 3.45 22.12
N ASP A 184 1.57 2.68 23.20
CA ASP A 184 1.63 1.22 23.12
C ASP A 184 0.30 0.64 22.64
N GLU A 185 -0.83 1.23 23.05
CA GLU A 185 -2.19 0.72 22.80
C GLU A 185 -2.91 1.46 21.67
N ILE A 186 -2.63 2.76 21.50
CA ILE A 186 -3.33 3.65 20.57
C ILE A 186 -2.38 4.08 19.45
N LEU A 187 -2.80 3.87 18.20
CA LEU A 187 -2.03 4.26 17.02
C LEU A 187 -2.19 5.73 16.65
N GLY A 188 -3.39 6.25 16.87
CA GLY A 188 -3.77 7.57 16.42
C GLY A 188 -5.18 7.93 16.86
N ILE A 189 -5.46 9.22 16.81
CA ILE A 189 -6.77 9.80 17.11
C ILE A 189 -7.15 10.65 15.90
N GLN A 190 -8.26 10.31 15.25
CA GLN A 190 -8.83 11.07 14.14
C GLN A 190 -10.03 11.87 14.63
N VAL A 191 -10.06 13.17 14.31
CA VAL A 191 -11.23 14.02 14.55
C VAL A 191 -12.10 14.05 13.29
N SER A 192 -13.28 13.45 13.40
CA SER A 192 -14.29 13.25 12.36
C SER A 192 -13.90 12.30 11.22
N SER A 193 -14.92 11.66 10.63
CA SER A 193 -14.86 11.04 9.31
C SER A 193 -15.85 11.77 8.40
N GLU A 194 -15.35 12.37 7.31
CA GLU A 194 -16.14 13.04 6.26
C GLU A 194 -17.04 14.23 6.67
N ALA A 195 -16.90 14.86 7.85
CA ALA A 195 -17.74 16.01 8.23
C ALA A 195 -17.70 17.16 7.22
N LEU A 196 -16.50 17.51 6.75
CA LEU A 196 -16.33 18.58 5.76
C LEU A 196 -16.97 18.21 4.43
N TYR A 197 -16.90 16.95 4.01
CA TYR A 197 -17.58 16.47 2.81
C TYR A 197 -19.10 16.58 2.96
N ARG A 198 -19.66 16.13 4.09
CA ARG A 198 -21.10 16.26 4.37
C ARG A 198 -21.56 17.72 4.37
N TYR A 199 -20.75 18.64 4.89
CA TYR A 199 -21.10 20.06 4.94
C TYR A 199 -20.90 20.79 3.61
N TYR A 200 -19.68 20.75 3.06
CA TYR A 200 -19.29 21.54 1.88
C TYR A 200 -19.68 20.89 0.55
N VAL A 201 -19.77 19.56 0.47
CA VAL A 201 -20.07 18.87 -0.81
C VAL A 201 -21.52 18.42 -0.87
N GLN A 202 -22.06 17.88 0.21
CA GLN A 202 -23.45 17.39 0.25
C GLN A 202 -24.45 18.38 0.84
N GLY A 203 -23.97 19.28 1.70
CA GLY A 203 -24.79 20.09 2.58
C GLY A 203 -24.96 21.55 2.14
N PRO A 204 -25.27 22.46 3.08
CA PRO A 204 -25.55 23.86 2.79
C PRO A 204 -24.29 24.67 2.44
N GLY A 205 -23.10 24.15 2.71
CA GLY A 205 -21.81 24.77 2.38
C GLY A 205 -21.35 24.61 0.93
N LYS A 206 -22.24 24.21 -0.01
CA LYS A 206 -21.97 23.97 -1.45
C LYS A 206 -21.55 25.20 -2.27
N SER A 207 -20.83 26.15 -1.66
CA SER A 207 -20.24 27.31 -2.32
C SER A 207 -18.70 27.24 -2.35
N ALA A 208 -18.08 26.10 -2.02
CA ALA A 208 -16.62 25.98 -1.99
C ALA A 208 -16.00 26.24 -3.38
N GLY A 209 -15.21 27.29 -3.47
CA GLY A 209 -14.47 27.68 -4.68
C GLY A 209 -13.16 26.90 -4.82
N SER A 210 -12.46 27.07 -5.94
CA SER A 210 -11.11 26.50 -6.11
C SER A 210 -10.08 27.01 -5.09
N SER A 211 -10.37 28.14 -4.42
CA SER A 211 -9.53 28.73 -3.36
C SER A 211 -9.47 27.90 -2.07
N ASP A 212 -10.40 26.97 -1.85
CA ASP A 212 -10.47 26.16 -0.64
C ASP A 212 -9.71 24.83 -0.76
N ARG A 213 -9.09 24.58 -1.93
CA ARG A 213 -8.29 23.39 -2.21
C ARG A 213 -6.81 23.70 -2.02
N TYR A 214 -6.34 23.60 -0.79
CA TYR A 214 -4.91 23.60 -0.51
C TYR A 214 -4.38 22.17 -0.55
N GLY A 215 -3.27 21.96 -1.26
CA GLY A 215 -2.47 20.75 -1.09
C GLY A 215 -2.00 20.67 0.36
N ILE A 216 -2.12 19.49 0.98
CA ILE A 216 -1.62 19.26 2.32
C ILE A 216 -0.33 18.45 2.20
N ASP A 217 0.80 19.11 2.44
CA ASP A 217 2.13 18.47 2.53
C ASP A 217 2.31 17.85 3.93
N THR A 218 1.60 16.75 4.15
CA THR A 218 1.64 15.92 5.37
C THR A 218 1.57 14.45 5.03
N LEU A 219 1.98 13.58 5.97
CA LEU A 219 1.77 12.14 5.88
C LEU A 219 0.29 11.82 5.61
N ALA A 220 0.01 11.15 4.51
CA ALA A 220 -1.33 10.69 4.16
C ALA A 220 -1.57 9.26 4.66
N GLN A 221 -2.80 9.00 5.12
CA GLN A 221 -3.27 7.67 5.48
C GLN A 221 -4.64 7.44 4.84
N LEU A 222 -4.88 6.25 4.30
CA LEU A 222 -6.16 5.90 3.69
C LEU A 222 -7.05 5.22 4.74
N HIS A 223 -8.01 5.95 5.28
CA HIS A 223 -8.78 5.45 6.42
C HIS A 223 -9.96 4.54 6.03
N GLU A 224 -10.47 4.64 4.80
CA GLU A 224 -11.63 3.84 4.36
C GLU A 224 -11.54 3.59 2.85
N ALA A 225 -11.41 2.32 2.47
CA ALA A 225 -11.58 1.86 1.10
C ALA A 225 -11.96 0.38 1.13
N GLY A 226 -12.91 -0.02 0.28
CA GLY A 226 -13.55 -1.32 0.36
C GLY A 226 -14.44 -1.61 -0.83
N TRP A 227 -14.84 -2.87 -0.99
CA TRP A 227 -15.73 -3.28 -2.06
C TRP A 227 -16.83 -4.21 -1.54
N SER A 228 -18.07 -3.94 -1.94
CA SER A 228 -19.24 -4.74 -1.54
C SER A 228 -19.34 -6.03 -2.35
N THR A 229 -19.80 -7.11 -1.70
CA THR A 229 -20.09 -8.38 -2.38
C THR A 229 -21.47 -8.49 -3.01
N ALA A 230 -22.37 -7.52 -2.81
CA ALA A 230 -23.73 -7.58 -3.34
C ALA A 230 -24.41 -6.21 -3.45
N GLY A 231 -25.58 -6.20 -4.09
CA GLY A 231 -26.44 -5.04 -4.29
C GLY A 231 -26.14 -4.25 -5.56
N GLU A 232 -27.00 -3.29 -5.88
CA GLU A 232 -26.93 -2.46 -7.08
C GLU A 232 -26.95 -0.97 -6.71
N ASP A 233 -26.14 -0.18 -7.41
CA ASP A 233 -26.16 1.28 -7.36
C ASP A 233 -25.86 1.84 -8.76
N PRO A 234 -26.52 2.92 -9.22
CA PRO A 234 -26.32 3.47 -10.56
C PRO A 234 -24.87 3.83 -10.92
N VAL A 235 -23.99 4.07 -9.95
CA VAL A 235 -22.57 4.39 -10.21
C VAL A 235 -21.61 3.21 -10.02
N VAL A 236 -22.12 2.03 -9.62
CA VAL A 236 -21.32 0.83 -9.37
C VAL A 236 -21.48 -0.15 -10.52
N ASN A 237 -20.39 -0.43 -11.23
CA ASN A 237 -20.39 -1.38 -12.35
C ASN A 237 -20.65 -2.83 -11.91
N GLU A 238 -20.05 -3.26 -10.80
CA GLU A 238 -20.19 -4.62 -10.27
C GLU A 238 -19.98 -4.63 -8.75
N ALA A 239 -20.96 -5.14 -7.99
CA ALA A 239 -20.79 -5.55 -6.60
C ALA A 239 -21.05 -7.06 -6.51
N SER A 240 -19.99 -7.84 -6.35
CA SER A 240 -20.03 -9.31 -6.37
C SER A 240 -18.93 -9.89 -5.48
N PRO A 241 -19.03 -11.17 -5.06
CA PRO A 241 -17.95 -11.84 -4.34
C PRO A 241 -16.63 -11.84 -5.12
N ARG A 242 -16.70 -11.95 -6.47
CA ARG A 242 -15.53 -11.87 -7.35
C ARG A 242 -14.91 -10.48 -7.31
N ALA A 243 -15.72 -9.43 -7.44
CA ALA A 243 -15.24 -8.06 -7.45
C ALA A 243 -14.57 -7.67 -6.12
N GLN A 244 -15.12 -8.10 -4.98
CA GLN A 244 -14.46 -7.90 -3.69
C GLN A 244 -13.12 -8.64 -3.61
N GLY A 245 -13.05 -9.88 -4.11
CA GLY A 245 -11.78 -10.63 -4.17
C GLY A 245 -10.71 -9.90 -4.99
N VAL A 246 -11.07 -9.43 -6.20
CA VAL A 246 -10.16 -8.65 -7.08
C VAL A 246 -9.71 -7.36 -6.40
N PHE A 247 -10.64 -6.58 -5.86
CA PHE A 247 -10.30 -5.35 -5.15
C PHE A 247 -9.37 -5.62 -3.97
N THR A 248 -9.62 -6.67 -3.20
CA THR A 248 -8.80 -7.02 -2.03
C THR A 248 -7.41 -7.48 -2.43
N GLN A 249 -7.28 -8.29 -3.50
CA GLN A 249 -6.01 -8.68 -4.09
C GLN A 249 -5.19 -7.44 -4.52
N ASP A 250 -5.80 -6.54 -5.29
CA ASP A 250 -5.14 -5.34 -5.80
C ASP A 250 -4.77 -4.39 -4.65
N PHE A 251 -5.65 -4.24 -3.66
CA PHE A 251 -5.42 -3.44 -2.47
C PHE A 251 -4.22 -3.95 -1.66
N LEU A 252 -4.20 -5.25 -1.33
CA LEU A 252 -3.09 -5.85 -0.58
C LEU A 252 -1.79 -5.93 -1.39
N THR A 253 -1.87 -5.82 -2.72
CA THR A 253 -0.70 -5.72 -3.60
C THR A 253 -0.14 -4.29 -3.65
N LEU A 254 -1.01 -3.28 -3.79
CA LEU A 254 -0.61 -1.89 -3.97
C LEU A 254 -0.06 -1.27 -2.67
N VAL A 255 -0.74 -1.54 -1.55
CA VAL A 255 -0.46 -0.88 -0.27
C VAL A 255 1.00 -1.07 0.18
N PRO A 256 1.57 -2.30 0.20
CA PRO A 256 2.98 -2.49 0.54
C PRO A 256 3.95 -1.91 -0.49
N ARG A 257 3.64 -1.99 -1.79
CA ARG A 257 4.51 -1.44 -2.86
C ARG A 257 4.69 0.08 -2.74
N GLN A 258 3.64 0.76 -2.30
CA GLN A 258 3.57 2.21 -2.16
C GLN A 258 3.76 2.70 -0.72
N ASN A 259 4.11 1.80 0.22
CA ASN A 259 4.32 2.15 1.64
C ASN A 259 3.13 2.89 2.28
N LEU A 260 1.90 2.52 1.91
CA LEU A 260 0.69 3.16 2.40
C LEU A 260 0.24 2.53 3.73
N ASN A 261 -0.21 3.37 4.65
CA ASN A 261 -0.90 2.92 5.87
C ASN A 261 -2.41 3.05 5.64
N THR A 262 -3.13 1.92 5.67
CA THR A 262 -4.52 1.86 5.21
C THR A 262 -5.45 1.04 6.10
N PHE A 263 -6.67 1.53 6.28
CA PHE A 263 -7.73 0.81 6.97
C PHE A 263 -8.77 0.31 5.97
N TYR A 264 -8.82 -1.00 5.75
CA TYR A 264 -9.77 -1.62 4.83
C TYR A 264 -11.20 -1.50 5.38
N PHE A 265 -12.17 -1.20 4.51
CA PHE A 265 -13.58 -1.13 4.84
C PHE A 265 -14.33 -2.37 4.29
N ALA A 266 -14.84 -3.29 5.11
CA ALA A 266 -14.85 -3.30 6.58
C ALA A 266 -14.68 -4.71 7.15
N ALA A 267 -14.61 -4.83 8.49
CA ALA A 267 -14.41 -6.11 9.18
C ALA A 267 -15.52 -7.15 8.94
N PHE A 268 -16.79 -6.74 9.12
CA PHE A 268 -17.96 -7.63 9.09
C PHE A 268 -19.11 -6.98 8.33
N ASP A 269 -19.94 -7.79 7.71
CA ASP A 269 -21.20 -7.34 7.13
C ASP A 269 -22.13 -6.77 8.21
N LEU A 270 -22.86 -5.71 7.84
CA LEU A 270 -23.70 -4.94 8.74
C LEU A 270 -25.16 -5.01 8.26
N PRO A 271 -25.95 -6.02 8.69
CA PRO A 271 -27.26 -6.31 8.11
C PRO A 271 -28.30 -5.21 8.35
N PHE A 272 -28.04 -4.32 9.31
CA PHE A 272 -28.90 -3.18 9.63
C PHE A 272 -28.71 -1.99 8.68
N ASN A 273 -27.74 -2.01 7.77
CA ASN A 273 -27.53 -0.90 6.84
C ASN A 273 -28.70 -0.76 5.84
N PRO A 274 -28.96 0.45 5.31
CA PRO A 274 -30.21 0.73 4.59
C PRO A 274 -30.25 0.08 3.19
N THR A 275 -29.12 -0.01 2.50
CA THR A 275 -29.03 -0.57 1.15
C THR A 275 -28.33 -1.92 1.16
N GLU A 276 -28.59 -2.74 0.15
CA GLU A 276 -27.93 -4.04 0.02
C GLU A 276 -26.41 -3.89 -0.13
N ILE A 277 -25.93 -2.89 -0.88
CA ILE A 277 -24.49 -2.58 -0.99
C ILE A 277 -23.88 -2.32 0.38
N GLU A 278 -24.49 -1.45 1.18
CA GLU A 278 -23.95 -1.05 2.48
C GLU A 278 -23.95 -2.20 3.49
N ARG A 279 -24.81 -3.23 3.31
CA ARG A 279 -24.83 -4.43 4.17
C ARG A 279 -23.65 -5.37 3.91
N ASN A 280 -23.02 -5.30 2.74
CA ASN A 280 -22.19 -6.38 2.19
C ASN A 280 -20.69 -6.00 1.99
N PHE A 281 -20.20 -4.95 2.65
CA PHE A 281 -18.78 -4.52 2.60
C PHE A 281 -17.83 -5.34 3.47
N GLY A 282 -18.34 -6.17 4.38
CA GLY A 282 -17.50 -6.96 5.28
C GLY A 282 -16.60 -7.91 4.52
N ILE A 283 -15.35 -8.06 4.97
CA ILE A 283 -14.52 -9.20 4.57
C ILE A 283 -14.99 -10.51 5.23
N HIS A 284 -15.68 -10.39 6.37
CA HIS A 284 -16.44 -11.48 6.97
C HIS A 284 -17.94 -11.26 6.79
N ASP A 285 -18.68 -12.35 6.70
CA ASP A 285 -20.15 -12.32 6.76
C ASP A 285 -20.67 -12.01 8.18
N VAL A 286 -22.00 -11.94 8.31
CA VAL A 286 -22.70 -11.69 9.59
C VAL A 286 -22.48 -12.80 10.64
N ASN A 287 -22.04 -13.98 10.21
CA ASN A 287 -21.74 -15.13 11.06
C ASN A 287 -20.24 -15.23 11.39
N ARG A 288 -19.46 -14.20 11.06
CA ARG A 288 -18.01 -14.11 11.29
C ARG A 288 -17.17 -15.09 10.45
N THR A 289 -17.72 -15.56 9.34
CA THR A 289 -17.00 -16.41 8.39
C THR A 289 -16.29 -15.52 7.37
N LEU A 290 -15.00 -15.78 7.11
CA LEU A 290 -14.26 -15.06 6.06
C LEU A 290 -14.91 -15.36 4.71
N LYS A 291 -15.14 -14.32 3.90
CA LYS A 291 -15.81 -14.52 2.60
C LYS A 291 -14.88 -15.23 1.62
N PRO A 292 -15.38 -16.17 0.80
CA PRO A 292 -14.54 -17.00 -0.08
C PRO A 292 -13.68 -16.20 -1.07
N GLY A 293 -14.19 -15.08 -1.58
CA GLY A 293 -13.44 -14.22 -2.50
C GLY A 293 -12.23 -13.55 -1.84
N VAL A 294 -12.32 -13.26 -0.53
CA VAL A 294 -11.20 -12.74 0.27
C VAL A 294 -10.26 -13.87 0.66
N GLU A 295 -10.78 -15.03 1.07
CA GLU A 295 -9.99 -16.22 1.42
C GLU A 295 -9.12 -16.70 0.24
N ALA A 296 -9.57 -16.51 -1.00
CA ALA A 296 -8.84 -16.90 -2.21
C ALA A 296 -7.72 -15.92 -2.63
N VAL A 297 -7.54 -14.78 -1.93
CA VAL A 297 -6.50 -13.79 -2.25
C VAL A 297 -5.11 -14.38 -2.01
N HIS A 298 -4.20 -14.15 -2.96
CA HIS A 298 -2.81 -14.60 -2.91
C HIS A 298 -1.89 -13.52 -3.50
N VAL A 299 -1.25 -12.73 -2.64
CA VAL A 299 -0.37 -11.62 -3.06
C VAL A 299 1.00 -12.13 -3.52
N GLY A 300 1.47 -13.23 -2.93
CA GLY A 300 2.81 -13.76 -3.16
C GLY A 300 3.88 -13.06 -2.32
N ALA A 301 5.14 -13.38 -2.60
CA ALA A 301 6.27 -12.81 -1.88
C ALA A 301 6.42 -11.30 -2.17
N PRO A 302 6.98 -10.51 -1.21
CA PRO A 302 7.33 -9.13 -1.47
C PRO A 302 8.24 -8.99 -2.70
N LEU A 303 7.97 -7.99 -3.53
CA LEU A 303 8.80 -7.71 -4.71
C LEU A 303 10.20 -7.27 -4.30
N GLN A 304 11.18 -7.52 -5.15
CA GLN A 304 12.55 -7.06 -4.89
C GLN A 304 12.72 -5.62 -5.36
N ALA A 305 13.04 -4.69 -4.46
CA ALA A 305 13.46 -3.36 -4.86
C ALA A 305 14.83 -3.42 -5.54
N VAL A 306 14.95 -2.84 -6.72
CA VAL A 306 16.15 -2.83 -7.55
C VAL A 306 16.40 -1.46 -8.15
N ARG A 307 17.65 -1.21 -8.50
CA ARG A 307 18.09 -0.07 -9.28
C ARG A 307 18.73 -0.56 -10.57
N LEU A 308 18.39 0.07 -11.69
CA LEU A 308 18.90 -0.28 -13.00
C LEU A 308 20.05 0.66 -13.35
N TRP A 309 21.28 0.20 -13.21
CA TRP A 309 22.49 0.99 -13.46
C TRP A 309 22.94 0.91 -14.92
N ALA A 310 23.23 2.06 -15.50
CA ALA A 310 23.80 2.26 -16.82
C ALA A 310 25.10 3.08 -16.70
N GLY A 311 26.21 2.40 -16.43
CA GLY A 311 27.49 3.03 -16.12
C GLY A 311 27.45 3.81 -14.81
N ASP A 312 27.54 5.14 -14.87
CA ASP A 312 27.39 6.00 -13.69
C ASP A 312 25.98 6.58 -13.50
N ASN A 313 25.06 6.25 -14.41
CA ASN A 313 23.68 6.71 -14.38
C ASN A 313 22.76 5.56 -13.96
N VAL A 314 21.52 5.90 -13.63
CA VAL A 314 20.45 4.97 -13.30
C VAL A 314 19.24 5.29 -14.17
N ILE A 315 18.49 4.26 -14.55
CA ILE A 315 17.26 4.41 -15.32
C ILE A 315 16.14 4.82 -14.35
N LYS A 316 15.43 5.87 -14.72
CA LYS A 316 14.40 6.55 -13.94
C LYS A 316 13.09 6.63 -14.69
N ALA A 317 11.99 6.73 -13.97
CA ALA A 317 10.65 6.95 -14.51
C ALA A 317 10.06 8.27 -14.01
N HIS A 318 9.43 9.02 -14.91
CA HIS A 318 8.71 10.24 -14.57
C HIS A 318 7.43 9.94 -13.79
N ARG A 319 7.40 10.43 -12.55
CA ARG A 319 6.23 10.50 -11.67
C ARG A 319 5.10 11.35 -12.22
N TYR A 320 3.90 11.19 -11.66
CA TYR A 320 2.70 11.94 -12.06
C TYR A 320 2.72 13.42 -11.61
N TRP A 321 3.22 13.68 -10.40
CA TRP A 321 3.29 15.02 -9.81
C TRP A 321 4.74 15.48 -9.65
N ASN A 322 5.06 16.69 -10.11
CA ASN A 322 6.34 17.32 -9.82
C ASN A 322 6.46 17.71 -8.34
N ALA A 323 7.67 17.98 -7.87
CA ALA A 323 7.93 18.40 -6.48
C ALA A 323 7.28 19.75 -6.09
N ASN A 324 6.76 20.51 -7.06
CA ASN A 324 6.02 21.76 -6.87
C ASN A 324 4.50 21.59 -7.06
N ASP A 325 3.99 20.37 -6.95
CA ASP A 325 2.58 19.99 -7.12
C ASP A 325 1.98 20.22 -8.52
N SER A 326 2.78 20.55 -9.54
CA SER A 326 2.29 20.61 -10.91
C SER A 326 2.20 19.21 -11.54
N VAL A 327 1.25 19.02 -12.46
CA VAL A 327 1.19 17.79 -13.28
C VAL A 327 2.49 17.68 -14.08
N ASN A 328 3.09 16.49 -14.09
CA ASN A 328 4.23 16.21 -14.93
C ASN A 328 3.76 15.85 -16.35
N GLU A 329 4.06 16.72 -17.31
CA GLU A 329 3.72 16.51 -18.73
C GLU A 329 4.43 15.29 -19.33
N ASN A 330 5.53 14.85 -18.73
CA ASN A 330 6.31 13.68 -19.16
C ASN A 330 5.95 12.42 -18.38
N PHE A 331 4.82 12.38 -17.65
CA PHE A 331 4.39 11.21 -16.89
C PHE A 331 4.49 9.92 -17.71
N GLY A 332 5.18 8.93 -17.14
CA GLY A 332 5.42 7.64 -17.78
C GLY A 332 6.61 7.61 -18.74
N GLY A 333 7.25 8.74 -19.06
CA GLY A 333 8.52 8.74 -19.77
C GLY A 333 9.65 8.14 -18.93
N VAL A 334 10.62 7.50 -19.61
CA VAL A 334 11.78 6.87 -18.98
C VAL A 334 13.05 7.60 -19.44
N TYR A 335 13.96 7.85 -18.51
CA TYR A 335 15.21 8.58 -18.75
C TYR A 335 16.34 8.00 -17.92
N ALA A 336 17.60 8.35 -18.22
CA ALA A 336 18.72 7.97 -17.37
C ALA A 336 19.52 9.19 -16.92
N ALA A 337 19.87 9.22 -15.64
CA ALA A 337 20.59 10.34 -15.03
C ALA A 337 21.45 9.84 -13.88
N LYS A 338 22.30 10.70 -13.31
CA LYS A 338 23.01 10.37 -12.08
C LYS A 338 22.01 9.98 -10.98
N PRO A 339 22.39 9.06 -10.08
CA PRO A 339 21.58 8.74 -8.91
C PRO A 339 21.22 10.00 -8.14
N SER A 340 20.01 10.03 -7.60
CA SER A 340 19.54 11.09 -6.74
C SER A 340 20.41 11.16 -5.48
N VAL A 341 20.80 12.38 -5.08
CA VAL A 341 21.55 12.64 -3.85
C VAL A 341 20.94 13.85 -3.15
N GLY A 342 20.80 13.77 -1.84
CA GLY A 342 20.31 14.88 -1.00
C GLY A 342 18.86 14.71 -0.54
N PRO A 343 18.31 15.70 0.19
CA PRO A 343 17.01 15.59 0.86
C PRO A 343 15.83 15.60 -0.11
N SER A 344 15.99 16.28 -1.26
CA SER A 344 15.03 16.36 -2.36
C SER A 344 15.36 15.37 -3.48
N GLY A 345 16.31 14.46 -3.24
CA GLY A 345 16.75 13.48 -4.20
C GLY A 345 15.64 12.45 -4.37
N LEU A 346 14.80 12.66 -5.38
CA LEU A 346 13.66 11.84 -5.77
C LEU A 346 14.09 10.38 -5.99
N LEU A 347 14.14 9.60 -4.91
CA LEU A 347 14.62 8.23 -4.87
C LEU A 347 13.62 7.31 -5.55
N ASP A 348 12.33 7.56 -5.37
CA ASP A 348 11.29 6.71 -5.95
C ASP A 348 11.32 6.70 -7.49
N ASP A 349 11.88 7.73 -8.14
CA ASP A 349 12.03 7.79 -9.60
C ASP A 349 12.99 6.74 -10.14
N GLU A 350 13.97 6.32 -9.34
CA GLU A 350 15.06 5.43 -9.73
C GLU A 350 14.95 4.03 -9.12
N ILE A 351 13.94 3.80 -8.29
CA ILE A 351 13.63 2.50 -7.70
C ILE A 351 12.56 1.80 -8.53
N TRP A 352 12.91 0.58 -8.96
CA TRP A 352 12.02 -0.35 -9.62
C TRP A 352 11.73 -1.53 -8.69
N LEU A 353 10.54 -2.12 -8.77
CA LEU A 353 10.19 -3.35 -8.07
C LEU A 353 10.20 -4.48 -9.08
N TRP A 354 11.11 -5.43 -8.92
CA TRP A 354 11.26 -6.59 -9.76
C TRP A 354 10.36 -7.73 -9.27
N ASP A 355 9.42 -8.13 -10.12
CA ASP A 355 8.67 -9.38 -9.99
C ASP A 355 9.32 -10.43 -10.86
N LYS A 356 10.11 -11.32 -10.24
CA LYS A 356 10.84 -12.37 -10.94
C LYS A 356 9.91 -13.40 -11.59
N ASP A 357 8.76 -13.67 -10.98
CA ASP A 357 7.85 -14.73 -11.42
C ASP A 357 7.10 -14.30 -12.68
N SER A 358 6.68 -13.04 -12.75
CA SER A 358 6.07 -12.47 -13.96
C SER A 358 7.08 -11.81 -14.91
N SER A 359 8.34 -11.66 -14.49
CA SER A 359 9.40 -10.95 -15.23
C SER A 359 9.08 -9.48 -15.50
N ILE A 360 8.40 -8.79 -14.58
CA ILE A 360 7.92 -7.41 -14.75
C ILE A 360 8.70 -6.45 -13.83
N LEU A 361 8.98 -5.26 -14.34
CA LEU A 361 9.55 -4.13 -13.58
C LEU A 361 8.47 -3.08 -13.33
N TYR A 362 8.08 -2.90 -12.07
CA TYR A 362 7.17 -1.83 -11.65
C TYR A 362 7.97 -0.60 -11.24
N SER A 363 7.62 0.57 -11.77
CA SER A 363 8.15 1.84 -11.30
C SER A 363 7.52 2.20 -9.95
N LYS A 364 8.35 2.54 -8.95
CA LYS A 364 7.84 3.03 -7.67
C LYS A 364 7.17 4.40 -7.81
N SER A 365 7.75 5.29 -8.63
CA SER A 365 7.28 6.68 -8.81
C SER A 365 6.01 6.84 -9.66
N SER A 366 5.84 6.01 -10.71
CA SER A 366 4.68 6.09 -11.60
C SER A 366 3.61 5.05 -11.30
N ASN A 367 3.93 4.03 -10.47
CA ASN A 367 3.08 2.87 -10.21
C ASN A 367 2.61 2.16 -11.50
N GLN A 368 3.46 2.20 -12.52
CA GLN A 368 3.26 1.61 -13.84
C GLN A 368 4.42 0.67 -14.17
N CYS A 369 4.25 -0.16 -15.20
CA CYS A 369 5.22 -1.17 -15.58
C CYS A 369 6.08 -0.69 -16.74
N LEU A 370 7.37 -1.00 -16.71
CA LEU A 370 8.30 -0.73 -17.80
C LEU A 370 7.85 -1.50 -19.04
N GLU A 371 7.63 -0.79 -20.15
CA GLU A 371 7.10 -1.34 -21.39
C GLU A 371 7.92 -0.88 -22.59
N SER A 372 8.29 -1.84 -23.45
CA SER A 372 8.84 -1.55 -24.77
C SER A 372 7.72 -1.51 -25.81
N THR A 373 7.52 -0.38 -26.49
CA THR A 373 6.59 -0.27 -27.63
C THR A 373 7.32 0.12 -28.89
N GLY A 374 6.92 -0.50 -30.01
CA GLY A 374 7.37 -0.08 -31.34
C GLY A 374 6.40 0.89 -31.98
N GLU A 375 6.93 1.97 -32.55
CA GLU A 375 6.21 2.77 -33.54
C GLU A 375 6.48 2.25 -34.97
N ASP A 376 7.67 1.68 -35.22
CA ASP A 376 8.11 1.08 -36.49
C ASP A 376 9.25 0.04 -36.28
N ASN A 377 9.74 -0.60 -37.36
CA ASN A 377 10.74 -1.69 -37.32
C ASN A 377 12.11 -1.33 -36.72
N ASP A 378 12.50 -0.05 -36.68
CA ASP A 378 13.88 0.37 -36.35
C ASP A 378 13.99 1.29 -35.11
N THR A 379 12.87 1.76 -34.55
CA THR A 379 12.86 2.60 -33.33
C THR A 379 11.74 2.15 -32.41
N GLN A 380 12.11 1.58 -31.27
CA GLN A 380 11.20 1.25 -30.19
C GLN A 380 11.45 2.21 -29.00
N ASN A 381 10.36 2.75 -28.46
CA ASN A 381 10.37 3.64 -27.31
C ASN A 381 10.27 2.81 -26.02
N LEU A 382 10.87 3.33 -24.95
CA LEU A 382 10.76 2.76 -23.62
C LEU A 382 10.01 3.75 -22.73
N HIS A 383 8.95 3.27 -22.08
CA HIS A 383 8.10 4.10 -21.23
C HIS A 383 7.50 3.24 -20.11
N THR A 384 6.67 3.82 -19.24
CA THR A 384 5.84 3.07 -18.31
C THR A 384 4.37 3.13 -18.71
N SER A 385 3.65 2.01 -18.53
CA SER A 385 2.24 1.87 -18.87
C SER A 385 1.49 1.08 -17.78
N PRO A 386 0.14 1.09 -17.76
CA PRO A 386 -0.62 0.26 -16.84
C PRO A 386 -0.21 -1.22 -16.91
N CYS A 387 0.03 -1.80 -15.75
CA CYS A 387 0.60 -3.14 -15.64
C CYS A 387 -0.35 -4.25 -16.08
N SER A 388 0.16 -5.22 -16.84
CA SER A 388 -0.54 -6.45 -17.19
C SER A 388 0.42 -7.63 -17.23
N LYS A 389 0.11 -8.70 -16.46
CA LYS A 389 0.92 -9.92 -16.44
C LYS A 389 0.90 -10.69 -17.77
N ASP A 390 -0.12 -10.46 -18.59
CA ASP A 390 -0.28 -11.08 -19.91
C ASP A 390 0.46 -10.31 -21.02
N ASN A 391 0.95 -9.11 -20.73
CA ASN A 391 1.61 -8.27 -21.72
C ASN A 391 3.10 -8.60 -21.85
N ARG A 392 3.48 -9.24 -22.97
CA ARG A 392 4.89 -9.60 -23.26
C ARG A 392 5.80 -8.39 -23.49
N ASP A 393 5.24 -7.23 -23.82
CA ASP A 393 6.00 -5.97 -23.97
C ASP A 393 6.46 -5.40 -22.62
N GLN A 394 5.87 -5.88 -21.51
CA GLN A 394 6.25 -5.54 -20.14
C GLN A 394 7.14 -6.59 -19.46
N GLN A 395 7.46 -7.67 -20.18
CA GLN A 395 8.23 -8.78 -19.65
C GLN A 395 9.70 -8.67 -20.08
N TRP A 396 10.61 -8.87 -19.13
CA TRP A 396 12.03 -8.61 -19.30
C TRP A 396 12.88 -9.82 -18.92
N SER A 397 13.91 -10.09 -19.69
CA SER A 397 14.92 -11.10 -19.39
C SER A 397 16.20 -10.39 -18.97
N VAL A 398 16.74 -10.78 -17.80
CA VAL A 398 17.96 -10.21 -17.25
C VAL A 398 19.06 -11.26 -17.31
N ALA A 399 20.06 -11.05 -18.15
CA ALA A 399 21.18 -11.96 -18.32
C ALA A 399 22.42 -11.22 -18.82
N ASN A 400 23.62 -11.73 -18.55
CA ASN A 400 24.86 -11.24 -19.20
C ASN A 400 25.08 -9.72 -19.15
N GLY A 401 24.59 -9.03 -18.10
CA GLY A 401 24.71 -7.58 -17.96
C GLY A 401 23.85 -6.76 -18.93
N ASN A 402 22.78 -7.35 -19.49
CA ASN A 402 21.77 -6.66 -20.27
C ASN A 402 20.35 -6.99 -19.79
N ILE A 403 19.40 -6.18 -20.23
CA ILE A 403 17.96 -6.37 -19.98
C ILE A 403 17.27 -6.36 -21.34
N ALA A 404 16.67 -7.49 -21.74
CA ALA A 404 16.03 -7.65 -23.04
C ALA A 404 14.54 -7.92 -22.91
N SER A 405 13.72 -7.31 -23.77
CA SER A 405 12.29 -7.58 -23.83
C SER A 405 12.02 -9.06 -24.15
N GLN A 406 10.90 -9.59 -23.64
CA GLN A 406 10.45 -10.94 -23.94
C GLN A 406 9.36 -10.97 -25.03
N ASN A 407 9.07 -9.84 -25.67
CA ASN A 407 8.23 -9.78 -26.87
C ASN A 407 8.94 -10.35 -28.11
N ASP A 408 8.30 -10.25 -29.27
CA ASP A 408 8.83 -10.85 -30.51
C ASP A 408 10.12 -10.16 -31.01
N ALA A 409 10.31 -8.87 -30.68
CA ALA A 409 11.49 -8.11 -31.08
C ALA A 409 12.75 -8.50 -30.28
N LYS A 410 12.59 -8.83 -28.99
CA LYS A 410 13.69 -9.21 -28.08
C LYS A 410 14.81 -8.17 -28.04
N PHE A 411 14.44 -6.90 -28.03
CA PHE A 411 15.39 -5.79 -28.01
C PHE A 411 15.93 -5.56 -26.60
N CYS A 412 17.16 -5.07 -26.53
CA CYS A 412 17.84 -4.74 -25.29
C CYS A 412 17.62 -3.28 -24.95
N ILE A 413 17.46 -2.98 -23.66
CA ILE A 413 17.50 -1.60 -23.17
C ILE A 413 18.84 -0.98 -23.55
N ASP A 414 18.78 0.22 -24.10
CA ASP A 414 19.90 0.95 -24.68
C ASP A 414 19.87 2.40 -24.23
N VAL A 415 20.91 2.81 -23.51
CA VAL A 415 21.05 4.17 -22.95
C VAL A 415 21.99 4.97 -23.86
N ASN A 416 21.39 5.60 -24.88
CA ASN A 416 22.08 6.34 -25.92
C ASN A 416 22.32 7.81 -25.52
N ARG A 417 23.26 8.48 -26.21
CA ARG A 417 23.40 9.96 -26.15
C ARG A 417 22.70 10.56 -27.37
N PRO A 418 21.67 11.38 -27.13
CA PRO A 418 21.88 12.82 -27.05
C PRO A 418 21.27 13.43 -25.79
N THR A 419 21.89 14.50 -25.29
CA THR A 419 21.40 15.29 -24.16
C THR A 419 20.10 15.97 -24.52
N THR A 420 19.02 15.61 -23.85
CA THR A 420 17.82 16.46 -23.74
C THR A 420 18.22 17.82 -23.14
N PRO A 421 17.44 18.91 -23.31
CA PRO A 421 17.81 20.25 -22.83
C PRO A 421 18.14 20.33 -21.33
N ASP A 422 17.65 19.38 -20.54
CA ASP A 422 17.86 19.21 -19.10
C ASP A 422 19.10 18.35 -18.74
N GLY A 423 19.83 17.82 -19.74
CA GLY A 423 21.04 17.03 -19.56
C GLY A 423 20.82 15.55 -19.25
N ASN A 424 19.57 15.08 -19.27
CA ASN A 424 19.23 13.66 -19.10
C ASN A 424 19.62 12.84 -20.34
N LEU A 425 19.82 11.54 -20.13
CA LEU A 425 20.08 10.57 -21.19
C LEU A 425 18.77 9.93 -21.66
N VAL A 426 18.68 9.73 -22.96
CA VAL A 426 17.57 9.04 -23.61
C VAL A 426 17.72 7.54 -23.40
N VAL A 427 16.64 6.89 -22.96
CA VAL A 427 16.57 5.43 -22.78
C VAL A 427 15.63 4.87 -23.83
N THR A 428 16.16 3.97 -24.65
CA THR A 428 15.45 3.31 -25.76
C THR A 428 15.60 1.80 -25.65
N VAL A 429 15.05 1.08 -26.61
CA VAL A 429 15.36 -0.33 -26.84
C VAL A 429 15.87 -0.51 -28.27
N SER A 430 16.91 -1.33 -28.45
CA SER A 430 17.55 -1.59 -29.73
C SER A 430 17.97 -3.06 -29.87
N PRO A 431 18.26 -3.58 -31.08
CA PRO A 431 18.72 -4.96 -31.24
C PRO A 431 19.90 -5.29 -30.31
N CYS A 432 19.79 -6.39 -29.58
CA CYS A 432 20.82 -6.82 -28.63
C CYS A 432 22.15 -7.11 -29.35
N ASN A 433 23.17 -6.28 -29.12
CA ASN A 433 24.47 -6.36 -29.80
C ASN A 433 25.67 -6.22 -28.85
N LYS A 434 25.42 -6.21 -27.52
CA LYS A 434 26.44 -6.10 -26.46
C LYS A 434 27.27 -4.81 -26.54
N GLN A 435 26.72 -3.74 -27.10
CA GLN A 435 27.37 -2.44 -27.03
C GLN A 435 27.42 -1.93 -25.58
N PRO A 436 28.41 -1.09 -25.22
CA PRO A 436 28.53 -0.54 -23.87
C PRO A 436 27.28 0.21 -23.38
N THR A 437 26.49 0.78 -24.30
CA THR A 437 25.23 1.48 -24.00
C THR A 437 24.09 0.55 -23.58
N GLN A 438 24.23 -0.76 -23.84
CA GLN A 438 23.31 -1.82 -23.40
C GLN A 438 23.80 -2.55 -22.13
N SER A 439 24.89 -2.08 -21.51
CA SER A 439 25.39 -2.65 -20.25
C SER A 439 24.57 -2.12 -19.07
N ILE A 440 23.51 -2.84 -18.74
CA ILE A 440 22.56 -2.50 -17.69
C ILE A 440 22.60 -3.56 -16.60
N SER A 441 23.03 -3.18 -15.39
CA SER A 441 23.02 -4.06 -14.23
C SER A 441 21.82 -3.78 -13.33
N ILE A 442 21.09 -4.85 -12.99
CA ILE A 442 20.07 -4.82 -11.94
C ILE A 442 20.78 -5.01 -10.59
N VAL A 443 20.65 -4.04 -9.70
CA VAL A 443 21.27 -4.10 -8.36
C VAL A 443 20.15 -4.09 -7.33
N PRO A 444 19.98 -5.16 -6.53
CA PRO A 444 19.05 -5.16 -5.41
C PRO A 444 19.38 -4.08 -4.39
N ALA A 445 18.36 -3.43 -3.83
CA ALA A 445 18.54 -2.40 -2.80
C ALA A 445 19.20 -2.97 -1.52
N THR A 446 19.05 -4.28 -1.29
CA THR A 446 19.69 -5.04 -0.21
C THR A 446 21.18 -5.30 -0.42
N ASP A 447 21.67 -5.13 -1.66
CA ASP A 447 23.06 -5.33 -2.06
C ASP A 447 23.75 -4.01 -2.43
N GLU A 448 22.99 -2.91 -2.45
CA GLU A 448 23.48 -1.56 -2.76
C GLU A 448 23.77 -0.77 -1.48
N PRO A 449 25.04 -0.62 -1.08
CA PRO A 449 25.37 0.16 0.10
C PRO A 449 25.06 1.64 -0.12
N LEU A 450 24.47 2.27 0.89
CA LEU A 450 24.13 3.68 0.96
C LEU A 450 24.91 4.34 2.10
N GLU A 451 25.29 5.59 1.90
CA GLU A 451 25.66 6.52 2.96
C GLU A 451 24.43 7.33 3.33
N ILE A 452 24.04 7.27 4.61
CA ILE A 452 22.93 8.04 5.17
C ILE A 452 23.55 9.19 5.96
N GLY A 453 23.67 10.34 5.32
CA GLY A 453 24.31 11.53 5.86
C GLY A 453 23.32 12.51 6.46
N ILE A 454 23.81 13.42 7.29
CA ILE A 454 23.04 14.60 7.69
C ILE A 454 23.81 15.88 7.40
N LYS A 455 23.10 16.95 7.03
CA LYS A 455 23.70 18.23 6.61
C LYS A 455 24.68 18.02 5.43
N THR A 456 25.38 19.07 5.00
CA THR A 456 26.40 18.98 3.93
C THR A 456 27.81 18.69 4.47
N ASN A 457 27.95 18.45 5.78
CA ASN A 457 29.26 18.45 6.45
C ASN A 457 30.00 17.10 6.38
N GLY A 458 29.46 16.11 5.66
CA GLY A 458 30.09 14.80 5.49
C GLY A 458 30.00 13.91 6.73
N ASP A 459 29.06 14.17 7.64
CA ASP A 459 28.75 13.28 8.76
C ASP A 459 27.68 12.26 8.35
N GLY A 460 27.84 11.03 8.82
CA GLY A 460 27.03 9.87 8.47
C GLY A 460 26.49 9.11 9.68
N LEU A 461 25.34 8.48 9.50
CA LEU A 461 24.79 7.51 10.43
C LEU A 461 25.76 6.34 10.59
N THR A 462 26.18 6.09 11.82
CA THR A 462 27.29 5.17 12.11
C THR A 462 26.93 4.18 13.19
N VAL A 463 27.29 2.91 12.96
CA VAL A 463 27.20 1.86 13.97
C VAL A 463 28.07 2.19 15.18
N PHE A 464 27.51 2.10 16.38
CA PHE A 464 28.23 2.32 17.62
C PHE A 464 27.81 1.29 18.69
N PRO A 465 28.68 0.84 19.61
CA PRO A 465 28.27 -0.02 20.72
C PRO A 465 27.11 0.60 21.51
N GLY A 466 25.95 -0.07 21.51
CA GLY A 466 24.74 0.41 22.18
C GLY A 466 23.80 1.26 21.32
N GLY A 467 24.09 1.47 20.03
CA GLY A 467 23.12 2.06 19.09
C GLY A 467 23.76 2.65 17.83
N VAL A 468 23.33 3.86 17.47
CA VAL A 468 23.83 4.59 16.30
C VAL A 468 24.18 6.03 16.66
N LYS A 469 25.24 6.54 16.05
CA LYS A 469 25.75 7.90 16.25
C LYS A 469 25.90 8.64 14.93
N LEU A 470 25.99 9.96 15.01
CA LEU A 470 26.43 10.79 13.90
C LEU A 470 27.95 10.97 13.99
N GLN A 471 28.70 10.49 13.00
CA GLN A 471 30.17 10.62 12.95
C GLN A 471 30.65 11.02 11.56
N SER A 472 31.82 11.64 11.48
CA SER A 472 32.42 12.01 10.20
C SER A 472 32.71 10.79 9.33
N THR A 473 32.22 10.81 8.08
CA THR A 473 32.47 9.75 7.08
C THR A 473 33.94 9.65 6.65
N SER A 474 34.77 10.63 7.02
CA SER A 474 36.22 10.59 6.83
C SER A 474 36.94 9.61 7.78
N HIS A 475 36.24 9.09 8.78
CA HIS A 475 36.79 8.10 9.71
C HIS A 475 37.22 6.80 9.00
N PRO A 476 38.26 6.10 9.53
CA PRO A 476 38.90 4.97 8.85
C PRO A 476 38.01 3.74 8.65
N HIS A 477 36.85 3.67 9.30
CA HIS A 477 35.94 2.52 9.23
C HIS A 477 34.81 2.73 8.22
N ARG A 478 35.14 2.87 6.93
CA ARG A 478 34.15 3.16 5.87
C ARG A 478 32.91 2.26 5.85
N GLN A 479 33.01 1.00 6.30
CA GLN A 479 31.87 0.08 6.35
C GLN A 479 30.91 0.32 7.52
N SER A 480 31.32 0.98 8.61
CA SER A 480 30.43 1.29 9.74
C SER A 480 29.43 2.40 9.45
N HIS A 481 29.65 3.15 8.36
CA HIS A 481 28.80 4.23 7.87
C HIS A 481 27.90 3.81 6.69
N GLN A 482 27.96 2.53 6.28
CA GLN A 482 27.24 2.01 5.12
C GLN A 482 26.01 1.18 5.54
N TRP A 483 24.91 1.42 4.85
CA TRP A 483 23.60 0.85 5.14
C TRP A 483 22.96 0.30 3.87
N PHE A 484 22.08 -0.68 4.01
CA PHE A 484 21.16 -1.11 2.97
C PHE A 484 19.77 -0.64 3.37
N TYR A 485 19.05 -0.02 2.43
CA TYR A 485 17.65 0.37 2.65
C TYR A 485 16.76 -0.41 1.69
N ASP A 486 15.88 -1.23 2.24
CA ASP A 486 14.86 -1.93 1.48
C ASP A 486 13.52 -1.17 1.62
N PRO A 487 13.05 -0.48 0.57
CA PRO A 487 11.81 0.29 0.62
C PRO A 487 10.55 -0.56 0.54
N VAL A 488 10.63 -1.87 0.28
CA VAL A 488 9.48 -2.78 0.22
C VAL A 488 9.18 -3.34 1.61
N ILE A 489 10.19 -3.86 2.30
CA ILE A 489 10.02 -4.33 3.69
C ILE A 489 10.26 -3.22 4.71
N GLN A 490 10.62 -2.01 4.25
CA GLN A 490 10.83 -0.79 5.04
C GLN A 490 11.94 -0.96 6.08
N SER A 491 13.06 -1.58 5.72
CA SER A 491 14.14 -1.88 6.67
C SER A 491 15.43 -1.15 6.34
N ILE A 492 16.16 -0.73 7.37
CA ILE A 492 17.50 -0.15 7.27
C ILE A 492 18.47 -1.13 7.95
N LYS A 493 19.33 -1.78 7.17
CA LYS A 493 20.28 -2.79 7.65
C LYS A 493 21.70 -2.26 7.59
N SER A 494 22.44 -2.41 8.67
CA SER A 494 23.85 -2.08 8.73
C SER A 494 24.68 -3.06 7.90
N LYS A 495 25.59 -2.54 7.07
CA LYS A 495 26.52 -3.39 6.31
C LYS A 495 27.57 -4.07 7.19
N SER A 496 28.10 -3.36 8.18
CA SER A 496 29.19 -3.86 9.04
C SER A 496 28.74 -4.87 10.09
N SER A 497 27.56 -4.66 10.70
CA SER A 497 27.04 -5.53 11.76
C SER A 497 26.02 -6.55 11.27
N SER A 498 25.46 -6.37 10.07
CA SER A 498 24.31 -7.13 9.56
C SER A 498 23.03 -7.04 10.41
N GLN A 499 22.98 -6.08 11.35
CA GLN A 499 21.83 -5.79 12.20
C GLN A 499 20.96 -4.68 11.61
N CYS A 500 19.68 -4.66 11.98
CA CYS A 500 18.71 -3.67 11.52
C CYS A 500 18.53 -2.54 12.53
N LEU A 501 18.24 -1.35 12.02
CA LEU A 501 17.88 -0.18 12.80
C LEU A 501 16.53 -0.42 13.47
N ASP A 502 16.49 -0.31 14.79
CA ASP A 502 15.33 -0.65 15.62
C ASP A 502 15.01 0.51 16.56
N ALA A 503 13.73 0.89 16.63
CA ALA A 503 13.19 1.84 17.60
C ALA A 503 12.22 1.10 18.55
N PRO A 504 12.69 0.55 19.68
CA PRO A 504 11.87 -0.32 20.53
C PRO A 504 10.68 0.38 21.18
N LYS A 505 10.72 1.72 21.27
CA LYS A 505 9.71 2.54 21.93
C LYS A 505 9.39 3.77 21.08
N GLY A 506 8.11 3.96 20.77
CA GLY A 506 7.59 5.15 20.11
C GLY A 506 7.42 6.32 21.08
N VAL A 507 8.53 6.86 21.59
CA VAL A 507 8.55 8.02 22.49
C VAL A 507 9.57 9.04 22.00
N ASN A 508 9.33 10.31 22.32
CA ASN A 508 10.30 11.37 21.99
C ASN A 508 11.58 11.18 22.81
N ASP A 509 12.72 11.40 22.15
CA ASP A 509 14.06 11.04 22.65
C ASP A 509 14.22 9.51 22.89
N GLY A 510 13.42 8.71 22.19
CA GLY A 510 13.47 7.26 22.25
C GLY A 510 14.81 6.70 21.74
N PRO A 511 15.28 5.56 22.29
CA PRO A 511 16.50 4.95 21.82
C PRO A 511 16.33 4.39 20.40
N VAL A 512 17.34 4.61 19.56
CA VAL A 512 17.49 3.94 18.28
C VAL A 512 18.71 3.03 18.38
N VAL A 513 18.47 1.73 18.20
CA VAL A 513 19.44 0.67 18.46
C VAL A 513 19.64 -0.22 17.25
N LEU A 514 20.54 -1.19 17.38
CA LEU A 514 20.75 -2.25 16.41
C LEU A 514 20.25 -3.58 16.99
N ALA A 515 19.42 -4.28 16.23
CA ALA A 515 18.85 -5.55 16.60
C ALA A 515 18.94 -6.56 15.44
N ASN A 516 18.71 -7.84 15.73
CA ASN A 516 18.58 -8.84 14.67
C ASN A 516 17.44 -8.45 13.74
N CYS A 517 17.69 -8.53 12.44
CA CYS A 517 16.70 -8.20 11.43
C CYS A 517 15.54 -9.19 11.48
N ASP A 518 14.32 -8.67 11.61
CA ASP A 518 13.08 -9.43 11.48
C ASP A 518 12.11 -8.63 10.60
N PRO A 519 11.74 -9.14 9.41
CA PRO A 519 10.82 -8.44 8.51
C PRO A 519 9.41 -8.28 9.09
N ASN A 520 9.06 -8.95 10.18
CA ASN A 520 7.77 -8.77 10.85
C ASN A 520 7.87 -7.85 12.07
N ASN A 521 9.08 -7.43 12.47
CA ASN A 521 9.25 -6.54 13.61
C ASN A 521 8.81 -5.12 13.26
N VAL A 522 7.73 -4.69 13.89
CA VAL A 522 7.13 -3.35 13.70
C VAL A 522 8.07 -2.21 14.12
N ASN A 523 9.05 -2.46 14.98
CA ASN A 523 10.03 -1.47 15.44
C ASN A 523 11.19 -1.25 14.46
N GLN A 524 11.25 -2.05 13.39
CA GLN A 524 12.31 -1.98 12.37
C GLN A 524 11.78 -1.41 11.05
N LYS A 525 10.65 -0.69 11.10
CA LYS A 525 9.94 -0.16 9.94
C LYS A 525 10.24 1.31 9.76
N TRP A 526 10.97 1.64 8.70
CA TRP A 526 11.43 2.97 8.36
C TRP A 526 11.04 3.32 6.93
N VAL A 527 10.46 4.50 6.74
CA VAL A 527 10.07 5.02 5.44
C VAL A 527 10.85 6.30 5.20
N LEU A 528 11.67 6.30 4.15
CA LEU A 528 12.28 7.52 3.64
C LEU A 528 11.23 8.37 2.92
N ASN A 529 11.10 9.62 3.34
CA ASN A 529 10.43 10.67 2.60
C ASN A 529 11.50 11.45 1.81
N ASP A 530 11.59 11.15 0.53
CA ASP A 530 12.59 11.70 -0.40
C ASP A 530 12.27 13.11 -0.91
N PHE A 531 11.14 13.69 -0.50
CA PHE A 531 10.82 15.09 -0.71
C PHE A 531 11.31 15.98 0.44
N THR A 532 11.14 15.51 1.68
CA THR A 532 11.52 16.27 2.89
C THR A 532 12.89 15.87 3.44
N GLY A 533 13.45 14.74 2.98
CA GLY A 533 14.65 14.11 3.54
C GLY A 533 14.42 13.46 4.90
N GLN A 534 13.18 13.39 5.41
CA GLN A 534 12.91 12.77 6.70
C GLN A 534 12.87 11.24 6.57
N ILE A 535 13.44 10.55 7.57
CA ILE A 535 13.27 9.09 7.72
C ILE A 535 12.22 8.89 8.82
N HIS A 536 10.99 8.60 8.44
CA HIS A 536 9.88 8.38 9.35
C HIS A 536 9.90 6.95 9.89
N HIS A 537 9.47 6.76 11.13
CA HIS A 537 9.13 5.42 11.61
C HIS A 537 7.71 5.05 11.13
N ALA A 538 7.56 3.90 10.49
CA ALA A 538 6.31 3.56 9.80
C ALA A 538 5.15 3.21 10.74
N THR A 539 5.47 2.72 11.95
CA THR A 539 4.47 2.24 12.94
C THR A 539 4.44 3.06 14.23
N HIS A 540 5.46 3.91 14.45
CA HIS A 540 5.49 4.87 15.55
C HIS A 540 5.15 6.22 14.93
N PHE A 541 3.85 6.43 14.73
CA PHE A 541 3.33 7.57 13.99
C PHE A 541 3.77 8.90 14.58
N GLY A 542 4.15 9.83 13.70
CA GLY A 542 4.62 11.15 14.09
C GLY A 542 6.07 11.19 14.61
N PHE A 543 6.82 10.09 14.49
CA PHE A 543 8.23 10.05 14.84
C PHE A 543 9.14 9.89 13.61
N SER A 544 10.29 10.56 13.66
CA SER A 544 11.36 10.48 12.68
C SER A 544 12.70 10.18 13.33
N LEU A 545 13.63 9.65 12.54
CA LEU A 545 15.03 9.57 12.92
C LEU A 545 15.60 10.98 13.07
N GLY A 546 16.14 11.28 14.25
CA GLY A 546 16.68 12.58 14.59
C GLY A 546 18.13 12.52 15.01
N ALA A 547 18.96 13.31 14.35
CA ALA A 547 20.33 13.51 14.79
C ALA A 547 20.40 14.48 15.97
N PRO A 548 21.42 14.32 16.84
CA PRO A 548 21.75 15.30 17.85
C PRO A 548 22.34 16.58 17.21
N ASP A 549 22.34 17.68 17.97
CA ASP A 549 23.04 18.91 17.56
C ASP A 549 24.56 18.73 17.54
N ASP A 550 25.09 17.94 18.47
CA ASP A 550 26.52 17.67 18.63
C ASP A 550 26.98 16.48 17.76
N VAL A 551 28.13 16.64 17.10
CA VAL A 551 28.86 15.53 16.46
C VAL A 551 29.21 14.49 17.54
N ASP A 552 29.20 13.19 17.19
CA ASP A 552 29.37 12.04 18.08
C ASP A 552 28.24 11.80 19.11
N GLY A 553 27.15 12.55 19.04
CA GLY A 553 25.95 12.25 19.82
C GLY A 553 25.21 11.00 19.30
N LEU A 554 24.35 10.43 20.15
CA LEU A 554 23.45 9.33 19.77
C LEU A 554 22.31 9.85 18.92
N VAL A 555 21.99 9.11 17.85
CA VAL A 555 20.78 9.32 17.06
C VAL A 555 19.58 8.76 17.84
N ARG A 556 18.47 9.49 17.78
CA ARG A 556 17.28 9.27 18.60
C ARG A 556 16.01 9.26 17.77
N LEU A 557 14.95 8.70 18.34
CA LEU A 557 13.60 8.83 17.81
C LEU A 557 13.01 10.15 18.32
N LEU A 558 12.69 11.08 17.43
CA LEU A 558 12.17 12.40 17.76
C LEU A 558 10.82 12.64 17.10
N TRP A 559 10.02 13.55 17.65
CA TRP A 559 8.83 14.06 16.95
C TRP A 559 9.20 14.55 15.56
N SER A 560 8.46 14.13 14.54
CA SER A 560 8.66 14.56 13.16
C SER A 560 8.42 16.06 13.05
N ASP A 561 9.45 16.79 12.63
CA ASP A 561 9.39 18.21 12.33
C ASP A 561 10.11 18.46 11.01
N LYS A 562 9.35 18.77 9.96
CA LYS A 562 9.89 19.00 8.62
C LYS A 562 10.77 20.23 8.52
N ASN A 563 10.75 21.13 9.51
CA ASN A 563 11.63 22.29 9.56
C ASN A 563 12.92 22.02 10.35
N ASN A 564 12.99 20.88 11.04
CA ASN A 564 14.17 20.51 11.81
C ASN A 564 15.24 19.92 10.89
N VAL A 565 16.30 20.70 10.64
CA VAL A 565 17.45 20.30 9.81
C VAL A 565 18.17 19.06 10.33
N ASN A 566 18.05 18.73 11.63
CA ASN A 566 18.59 17.51 12.21
C ASN A 566 17.71 16.27 11.92
N GLN A 567 16.68 16.42 11.10
CA GLN A 567 15.88 15.32 10.56
C GLN A 567 15.94 15.25 9.03
N HIS A 568 16.78 16.07 8.38
CA HIS A 568 16.95 16.06 6.93
C HIS A 568 18.16 15.22 6.54
N TRP A 569 17.89 13.98 6.19
CA TRP A 569 18.89 12.98 5.83
C TRP A 569 19.16 12.98 4.32
N ASN A 570 20.43 12.91 3.97
CA ASN A 570 20.93 12.76 2.62
C ASN A 570 21.19 11.28 2.37
N ILE A 571 20.52 10.69 1.39
CA ILE A 571 20.78 9.32 0.97
C ILE A 571 21.66 9.36 -0.27
N LYS A 572 22.77 8.61 -0.24
CA LYS A 572 23.71 8.54 -1.34
C LYS A 572 24.12 7.10 -1.61
N PRO A 573 23.90 6.55 -2.80
CA PRO A 573 24.48 5.28 -3.19
C PRO A 573 26.01 5.32 -3.14
N VAL A 574 26.60 4.38 -2.43
CA VAL A 574 28.04 4.13 -2.47
C VAL A 574 28.29 3.22 -3.65
N LYS A 575 28.95 3.75 -4.68
CA LYS A 575 29.45 2.92 -5.77
C LYS A 575 30.47 1.95 -5.19
N ALA A 576 30.07 0.70 -4.93
CA ALA A 576 31.01 -0.40 -5.05
C ALA A 576 31.45 -0.36 -6.51
N ASN A 577 32.73 -0.13 -6.80
CA ASN A 577 33.23 -0.12 -8.17
C ASN A 577 32.61 -1.32 -8.91
N ALA A 578 31.73 -1.04 -9.88
CA ALA A 578 31.09 -2.04 -10.72
C ALA A 578 32.13 -2.74 -11.58
#